data_AF-A0A417CIB1-F1
#
_entry.id   AF-A0A417CIB1-F1
#
_cell.length_a   1.000
_cell.length_b   1.000
_cell.length_c   1.000
_cell.angle_alpha   90.00
_cell.angle_beta   90.00
_cell.angle_gamma   90.00
#
_symmetry.space_group_name_H-M   'P 1'
#
loop_
_entity.id
_entity.type
_entity.pdbx_description
1 polymer ?
#
loop_
_entity_poly.entity_id
_entity_poly.type
_entity_poly.pdbx_seq_one_letter_code
_entity_poly.pdbx_strand_id
1 'polypeptide(L)'
;MEDGRTAKVNIDDWAFIPMIPFGLLAGYWGTMEVRITALAEEGFQIRLAHPASEAQKQEPPELAFYDYHTASYHRLSICDARLVREKQEQFFTVYTFTTELEAYRREVQHLAMQYSRYIRWKTEGDDAVLAEEMTGYPAREDAQHFESLEEQKQVWFALIQENTFEEIRRGAWEGNPLVKPELALEIDCPAWYEKYLELDAPAFFTMYFRKNQITPALDFQPDRLYFGNAFCPHLFPSERILQKLIEKACREHFVVTLVFPILQERKRHETEYLLEMLDNWCGQHQEKLEIVVNDWGTAALAAERKNFMVCLGILLNKRKKDPRMKYKQGNDALFRKNSLNAEFYRTYLKENFGIDRYEWESFGFPQIFPSGENSLHFPFYQTNTSQHCTLYAECVNGNRGAQEQVTDCPRYCERQAFLYPKHLQMMGRYNSLFALAPALFQNPAEMGRAYAAHGVKRFVLNLL
;
A
#
# COMPACT_ATOMS: atom_id res chain seq x y z
N MET A 1 -9.30 7.06 71.11
CA MET A 1 -9.76 7.99 70.06
C MET A 1 -9.65 7.24 68.75
N GLU A 2 -10.64 6.39 68.47
CA GLU A 2 -10.88 5.84 67.14
C GLU A 2 -11.86 6.79 66.48
N ASP A 3 -11.39 7.58 65.53
CA ASP A 3 -12.29 8.26 64.59
C ASP A 3 -11.58 8.36 63.25
N GLY A 4 -12.29 7.92 62.21
CA GLY A 4 -11.73 7.68 60.89
C GLY A 4 -12.62 6.74 60.11
N ARG A 5 -13.91 7.08 60.01
CA ARG A 5 -14.86 6.44 59.09
C ARG A 5 -14.28 6.53 57.68
N THR A 6 -13.63 5.48 57.19
CA THR A 6 -13.48 5.24 55.75
C THR A 6 -14.88 5.14 55.19
N ALA A 7 -15.34 6.20 54.52
CA ALA A 7 -16.58 6.17 53.77
C ALA A 7 -16.54 4.95 52.83
N LYS A 8 -17.49 4.03 52.99
CA LYS A 8 -17.64 2.91 52.05
C LYS A 8 -18.03 3.53 50.71
N VAL A 9 -17.15 3.42 49.73
CA VAL A 9 -17.43 3.82 48.34
C VAL A 9 -18.54 2.91 47.82
N ASN A 10 -19.73 3.46 47.56
CA ASN A 10 -20.82 2.71 46.94
C ASN A 10 -20.65 2.70 45.42
N ILE A 11 -20.03 1.63 44.92
CA ILE A 11 -19.69 1.47 43.49
C ILE A 11 -20.94 1.20 42.64
N ASP A 12 -22.03 0.70 43.24
CA ASP A 12 -23.23 0.27 42.51
C ASP A 12 -24.05 1.44 41.94
N ASP A 13 -23.81 2.66 42.42
CA ASP A 13 -24.48 3.89 41.94
C ASP A 13 -23.70 4.58 40.80
N TRP A 14 -22.49 4.10 40.46
CA TRP A 14 -21.66 4.75 39.46
C TRP A 14 -22.19 4.51 38.05
N ALA A 15 -22.22 5.58 37.25
CA ALA A 15 -22.64 5.54 35.85
C ALA A 15 -21.52 5.00 34.95
N PHE A 16 -21.21 3.72 35.09
CA PHE A 16 -20.19 3.06 34.28
C PHE A 16 -20.55 3.07 32.80
N ILE A 17 -19.58 3.46 31.99
CA ILE A 17 -19.55 3.26 30.53
C ILE A 17 -18.80 1.94 30.28
N PRO A 18 -19.50 0.83 29.98
CA PRO A 18 -18.85 -0.42 29.67
C PRO A 18 -18.33 -0.43 28.23
N MET A 19 -17.46 -1.39 27.92
CA MET A 19 -17.14 -1.77 26.52
C MET A 19 -16.58 -0.63 25.64
N ILE A 20 -15.86 0.31 26.24
CA ILE A 20 -15.13 1.34 25.47
C ILE A 20 -14.19 0.65 24.46
N PRO A 21 -14.22 1.04 23.17
CA PRO A 21 -13.31 0.50 22.18
C PRO A 21 -11.86 0.69 22.61
N PHE A 22 -11.06 -0.37 22.50
CA PHE A 22 -9.67 -0.37 22.96
C PHE A 22 -8.77 0.63 22.22
N GLY A 23 -9.17 1.05 21.02
CA GLY A 23 -8.47 2.09 20.26
C GLY A 23 -8.74 3.51 20.78
N LEU A 24 -9.63 3.69 21.77
CA LEU A 24 -9.93 4.99 22.38
C LEU A 24 -9.39 5.13 23.79
N LEU A 25 -9.13 4.00 24.45
CA LEU A 25 -8.68 3.96 25.83
C LEU A 25 -7.82 2.72 26.05
N ALA A 26 -6.57 2.93 26.45
CA ALA A 26 -5.65 1.89 26.87
C ALA A 26 -5.28 2.07 28.34
N GLY A 27 -4.99 0.97 29.04
CA GLY A 27 -4.64 0.98 30.45
C GLY A 27 -3.29 0.32 30.68
N TYR A 28 -2.55 0.83 31.64
CA TYR A 28 -1.30 0.27 32.12
C TYR A 28 -1.35 0.18 33.63
N TRP A 29 -0.82 -0.90 34.18
CA TRP A 29 -0.58 -1.03 35.61
C TRP A 29 0.88 -1.42 35.77
N GLY A 30 1.71 -0.50 36.28
CA GLY A 30 3.16 -0.63 36.18
C GLY A 30 3.60 -0.75 34.71
N THR A 31 4.36 -1.80 34.37
CA THR A 31 4.83 -2.04 32.99
C THR A 31 3.87 -2.91 32.16
N MET A 32 2.76 -3.38 32.73
CA MET A 32 1.84 -4.29 32.07
C MET A 32 0.68 -3.53 31.44
N GLU A 33 0.41 -3.79 30.16
CA GLU A 33 -0.84 -3.34 29.51
C GLU A 33 -2.02 -4.16 30.07
N VAL A 34 -3.06 -3.46 30.50
CA VAL A 34 -4.24 -4.05 31.14
C VAL A 34 -5.51 -3.68 30.39
N ARG A 35 -6.49 -4.59 30.42
CA ARG A 35 -7.78 -4.35 29.76
C ARG A 35 -8.70 -3.57 30.70
N ILE A 36 -9.10 -2.38 30.28
CA ILE A 36 -10.19 -1.63 30.93
C ILE A 36 -11.53 -2.21 30.46
N THR A 37 -12.43 -2.42 31.42
CA THR A 37 -13.72 -3.07 31.22
C THR A 37 -14.88 -2.11 31.42
N ALA A 38 -14.72 -1.12 32.30
CA ALA A 38 -15.68 -0.06 32.55
C ALA A 38 -14.97 1.21 33.05
N LEU A 39 -15.57 2.36 32.75
CA LEU A 39 -15.06 3.68 33.12
C LEU A 39 -16.21 4.53 33.70
N ALA A 40 -15.99 5.23 34.80
CA ALA A 40 -16.90 6.21 35.39
C ALA A 40 -16.09 7.44 35.86
N GLU A 41 -16.76 8.54 36.18
CA GLU A 41 -16.07 9.77 36.64
C GLU A 41 -15.37 9.59 37.99
N GLU A 42 -15.85 8.64 38.79
CA GLU A 42 -15.38 8.32 40.13
C GLU A 42 -14.30 7.22 40.15
N GLY A 43 -14.11 6.53 39.03
CA GLY A 43 -13.15 5.45 38.92
C GLY A 43 -13.39 4.48 37.77
N PHE A 44 -12.63 3.38 37.74
CA PHE A 44 -12.56 2.49 36.59
C PHE A 44 -12.34 1.04 37.00
N GLN A 45 -12.58 0.14 36.04
CA GLN A 45 -12.42 -1.30 36.23
C GLN A 45 -11.43 -1.87 35.23
N ILE A 46 -10.46 -2.61 35.72
CA ILE A 46 -9.51 -3.37 34.88
C ILE A 46 -9.65 -4.87 35.13
N ARG A 47 -9.28 -5.65 34.13
CA ARG A 47 -9.28 -7.11 34.16
C ARG A 47 -7.89 -7.66 33.92
N LEU A 48 -7.51 -8.67 34.70
CA LEU A 48 -6.30 -9.48 34.51
C LEU A 48 -6.65 -10.98 34.41
N ALA A 49 -5.96 -11.71 33.55
CA ALA A 49 -6.12 -13.18 33.46
C ALA A 49 -5.65 -13.90 34.73
N HIS A 50 -4.59 -13.39 35.36
CA HIS A 50 -4.06 -13.86 36.63
C HIS A 50 -4.16 -12.76 37.69
N PRO A 51 -4.41 -13.09 38.97
CA PRO A 51 -4.43 -12.09 40.04
C PRO A 51 -3.13 -11.28 40.10
N ALA A 52 -3.26 -9.98 40.33
CA ALA A 52 -2.15 -9.06 40.54
C ALA A 52 -1.34 -9.46 41.79
N SER A 53 -0.01 -9.37 41.69
CA SER A 53 0.88 -9.50 42.84
C SER A 53 0.75 -8.28 43.78
N GLU A 54 1.14 -8.43 45.04
CA GLU A 54 1.13 -7.31 45.98
C GLU A 54 2.05 -6.16 45.55
N ALA A 55 3.17 -6.45 44.88
CA ALA A 55 4.03 -5.43 44.29
C ALA A 55 3.31 -4.68 43.17
N GLN A 56 2.61 -5.39 42.28
CA GLN A 56 1.81 -4.77 41.23
C GLN A 56 0.71 -3.87 41.80
N LYS A 57 0.09 -4.26 42.93
CA LYS A 57 -0.96 -3.47 43.58
C LYS A 57 -0.48 -2.13 44.14
N GLN A 58 0.85 -1.96 44.32
CA GLN A 58 1.45 -0.71 44.78
C GLN A 58 1.78 0.25 43.63
N GLU A 59 1.79 -0.22 42.39
CA GLU A 59 2.04 0.62 41.21
C GLU A 59 0.81 1.49 40.89
N PRO A 60 0.99 2.77 40.53
CA PRO A 60 -0.11 3.59 40.08
C PRO A 60 -0.62 3.11 38.71
N PRO A 61 -1.94 3.01 38.51
CA PRO A 61 -2.50 2.81 37.18
C PRO A 61 -2.27 4.05 36.30
N GLU A 62 -1.96 3.83 35.03
CA GLU A 62 -1.91 4.86 33.99
C GLU A 62 -2.98 4.55 32.94
N LEU A 63 -3.75 5.57 32.55
CA LEU A 63 -4.72 5.47 31.46
C LEU A 63 -4.31 6.37 30.30
N ALA A 64 -4.42 5.86 29.08
CA ALA A 64 -4.14 6.58 27.85
C ALA A 64 -5.45 6.84 27.10
N PHE A 65 -5.92 8.08 27.12
CA PHE A 65 -7.15 8.54 26.47
C PHE A 65 -6.83 9.02 25.05
N TYR A 66 -7.50 8.49 24.03
CA TYR A 66 -7.34 8.96 22.67
C TYR A 66 -8.18 10.23 22.45
N ASP A 67 -7.62 11.24 21.81
CA ASP A 67 -8.29 12.48 21.46
C ASP A 67 -8.48 12.56 19.94
N TYR A 68 -9.73 12.74 19.48
CA TYR A 68 -10.05 12.84 18.05
C TYR A 68 -9.54 14.11 17.37
N HIS A 69 -9.41 15.21 18.10
CA HIS A 69 -8.94 16.49 17.57
C HIS A 69 -7.42 16.50 17.38
N THR A 70 -6.66 15.95 18.33
CA THR A 70 -5.19 15.88 18.22
C THR A 70 -4.69 14.59 17.56
N ALA A 71 -5.58 13.60 17.39
CA ALA A 71 -5.28 12.27 16.88
C ALA A 71 -4.13 11.56 17.64
N SER A 72 -4.06 11.79 18.95
CA SER A 72 -3.00 11.28 19.83
C SER A 72 -3.57 10.76 21.15
N TYR A 73 -2.76 9.97 21.86
CA TYR A 73 -3.10 9.53 23.21
C TYR A 73 -2.54 10.51 24.23
N HIS A 74 -3.40 10.97 25.14
CA HIS A 74 -3.00 11.65 26.37
C HIS A 74 -2.88 10.61 27.50
N ARG A 75 -1.67 10.45 28.04
CA ARG A 75 -1.39 9.53 29.14
C ARG A 75 -1.54 10.25 30.47
N LEU A 76 -2.32 9.66 31.37
CA LEU A 76 -2.58 10.17 32.70
C LEU A 76 -2.26 9.09 33.74
N SER A 77 -1.23 9.35 34.54
CA SER A 77 -0.93 8.56 35.75
C SER A 77 -1.92 8.95 36.85
N ILE A 78 -2.67 7.97 37.37
CA ILE A 78 -3.70 8.16 38.39
C ILE A 78 -3.08 7.86 39.75
N CYS A 79 -2.24 8.77 40.23
CA CYS A 79 -1.42 8.56 41.42
C CYS A 79 -2.23 8.44 42.73
N ASP A 80 -3.47 8.94 42.77
CA ASP A 80 -4.38 8.84 43.91
C ASP A 80 -5.36 7.65 43.79
N ALA A 81 -5.21 6.81 42.77
CA ALA A 81 -6.07 5.64 42.58
C ALA A 81 -6.02 4.73 43.80
N ARG A 82 -7.20 4.40 44.35
CA ARG A 82 -7.35 3.45 45.46
C ARG A 82 -8.13 2.23 45.00
N LEU A 83 -7.57 1.05 45.23
CA LEU A 83 -8.25 -0.20 44.97
C LEU A 83 -9.38 -0.41 45.99
N VAL A 84 -10.62 -0.45 45.52
CA VAL A 84 -11.83 -0.54 46.37
C VAL A 84 -12.54 -1.89 46.28
N ARG A 85 -12.31 -2.66 45.21
CA ARG A 85 -12.89 -3.99 45.04
C ARG A 85 -11.99 -4.89 44.22
N GLU A 86 -11.80 -6.11 44.71
CA GLU A 86 -11.25 -7.23 43.96
C GLU A 86 -12.35 -8.29 43.81
N LYS A 87 -12.64 -8.70 42.58
CA LYS A 87 -13.63 -9.73 42.29
C LYS A 87 -13.01 -10.82 41.44
N GLN A 88 -12.88 -12.01 42.02
CA GLN A 88 -12.45 -13.21 41.31
C GLN A 88 -13.61 -13.74 40.45
N GLU A 89 -13.39 -13.83 39.15
CA GLU A 89 -14.28 -14.51 38.21
C GLU A 89 -13.66 -15.86 37.79
N GLN A 90 -14.41 -16.68 37.05
CA GLN A 90 -13.97 -18.01 36.64
C GLN A 90 -12.65 -18.03 35.84
N PHE A 91 -12.41 -17.01 35.01
CA PHE A 91 -11.26 -16.96 34.08
C PHE A 91 -10.37 -15.72 34.22
N PHE A 92 -10.73 -14.79 35.09
CA PHE A 92 -10.03 -13.53 35.27
C PHE A 92 -10.37 -12.89 36.62
N THR A 93 -9.63 -11.86 37.00
CA THR A 93 -9.90 -11.05 38.18
C THR A 93 -10.20 -9.62 37.75
N VAL A 94 -11.26 -9.03 38.31
CA VAL A 94 -11.62 -7.63 38.10
C VAL A 94 -11.18 -6.80 39.30
N TYR A 95 -10.47 -5.72 39.02
CA TYR A 95 -10.02 -4.74 40.00
C TYR A 95 -10.77 -3.44 39.75
N THR A 96 -11.42 -2.90 40.78
CA THR A 96 -12.11 -1.61 40.72
C THR A 96 -11.33 -0.57 41.50
N PHE A 97 -10.98 0.52 40.83
CA PHE A 97 -10.29 1.66 41.42
C PHE A 97 -11.24 2.84 41.57
N THR A 98 -11.03 3.63 42.62
CA THR A 98 -11.62 4.97 42.78
C THR A 98 -10.52 6.03 42.72
N THR A 99 -10.87 7.22 42.26
CA THR A 99 -9.96 8.37 42.13
C THR A 99 -10.76 9.66 42.31
N GLU A 100 -10.14 10.66 42.94
CA GLU A 100 -10.70 12.02 43.06
C GLU A 100 -9.95 13.02 42.16
N LEU A 101 -8.99 12.52 41.36
CA LEU A 101 -8.22 13.32 40.42
C LEU A 101 -9.14 14.00 39.39
N GLU A 102 -9.27 15.32 39.51
CA GLU A 102 -10.09 16.14 38.60
C GLU A 102 -9.62 16.03 37.14
N ALA A 103 -8.33 15.83 36.90
CA ALA A 103 -7.81 15.59 35.56
C ALA A 103 -8.40 14.30 34.94
N TYR A 104 -8.54 13.23 35.72
CA TYR A 104 -9.16 11.98 35.27
C TYR A 104 -10.64 12.20 34.93
N ARG A 105 -11.39 12.89 35.79
CA ARG A 105 -12.81 13.20 35.55
C ARG A 105 -13.00 13.93 34.22
N ARG A 106 -12.18 14.94 33.94
CA ARG A 106 -12.21 15.68 32.67
C ARG A 106 -11.93 14.79 31.46
N GLU A 107 -10.95 13.88 31.55
CA GLU A 107 -10.66 12.92 30.47
C GLU A 107 -11.81 11.95 30.22
N VAL A 108 -12.46 11.44 31.29
CA VAL A 108 -13.64 10.58 31.17
C VAL A 108 -14.79 11.31 30.48
N GLN A 109 -15.09 12.53 30.91
CA GLN A 109 -16.14 13.37 30.31
C GLN A 109 -15.84 13.68 28.84
N HIS A 110 -14.59 14.04 28.54
CA HIS A 110 -14.15 14.32 27.17
C HIS A 110 -14.30 13.08 26.28
N LEU A 111 -13.82 11.92 26.74
CA LEU A 111 -13.96 10.64 26.04
C LEU A 111 -15.43 10.27 25.80
N ALA A 112 -16.27 10.40 26.82
CA ALA A 112 -17.70 10.10 26.71
C ALA A 112 -18.38 11.01 25.68
N MET A 113 -18.06 12.31 25.70
CA MET A 113 -18.59 13.30 24.76
C MET A 113 -18.21 12.98 23.31
N GLN A 114 -16.91 12.81 23.04
CA GLN A 114 -16.42 12.57 21.68
C GLN A 114 -16.93 11.23 21.13
N TYR A 115 -16.95 10.19 21.97
CA TYR A 115 -17.41 8.87 21.54
C TYR A 115 -18.92 8.85 21.29
N SER A 116 -19.71 9.54 22.12
CA SER A 116 -21.15 9.70 21.89
C SER A 116 -21.43 10.45 20.58
N ARG A 117 -20.64 11.49 20.28
CA ARG A 117 -20.73 12.22 18.99
C ARG A 117 -20.40 11.30 17.81
N TYR A 118 -19.36 10.48 17.92
CA TYR A 118 -19.02 9.46 16.92
C TYR A 118 -20.16 8.45 16.69
N ILE A 119 -20.73 7.88 17.77
CA ILE A 119 -21.84 6.93 17.67
C ILE A 119 -23.01 7.59 16.96
N ARG A 120 -23.39 8.80 17.38
CA ARG A 120 -24.48 9.55 16.78
C ARG A 120 -24.29 9.71 15.27
N TRP A 121 -23.11 10.12 14.82
CA TRP A 121 -22.82 10.21 13.39
C TRP A 121 -22.89 8.86 12.69
N LYS A 122 -22.40 7.79 13.32
CA LYS A 122 -22.42 6.45 12.72
C LYS A 122 -23.83 5.87 12.62
N THR A 123 -24.75 6.26 13.51
CA THR A 123 -26.13 5.73 13.55
C THR A 123 -27.14 6.62 12.85
N GLU A 124 -26.98 7.95 12.91
CA GLU A 124 -27.92 8.93 12.37
C GLU A 124 -27.45 9.57 11.07
N GLY A 125 -26.13 9.61 10.82
CA GLY A 125 -25.52 10.25 9.65
C GLY A 125 -25.27 9.29 8.49
N ASP A 126 -25.13 9.85 7.29
CA ASP A 126 -24.53 9.16 6.15
C ASP A 126 -23.00 9.02 6.38
N ASP A 127 -22.39 7.96 5.85
CA ASP A 127 -20.95 7.67 5.96
C ASP A 127 -20.09 8.84 5.46
N ALA A 128 -20.61 9.62 4.50
CA ALA A 128 -20.02 10.87 4.02
C ALA A 128 -19.81 11.91 5.14
N VAL A 129 -20.85 12.16 5.95
CA VAL A 129 -20.83 13.14 7.05
C VAL A 129 -19.84 12.68 8.13
N LEU A 130 -19.84 11.39 8.44
CA LEU A 130 -18.90 10.83 9.39
C LEU A 130 -17.45 11.01 8.92
N ALA A 131 -17.16 10.73 7.64
CA ALA A 131 -15.82 10.89 7.09
C ALA A 131 -15.38 12.37 7.10
N GLU A 132 -16.26 13.29 6.70
CA GLU A 132 -16.05 14.74 6.75
C GLU A 132 -15.68 15.20 8.17
N GLU A 133 -16.54 14.89 9.15
CA GLU A 133 -16.36 15.36 10.53
C GLU A 133 -15.14 14.72 11.22
N MET A 134 -14.87 13.44 10.96
CA MET A 134 -13.78 12.72 11.65
C MET A 134 -12.41 12.96 11.02
N THR A 135 -12.34 13.25 9.72
CA THR A 135 -11.06 13.25 8.98
C THR A 135 -10.84 14.48 8.10
N GLY A 136 -11.86 15.32 7.91
CA GLY A 136 -11.83 16.39 6.92
C GLY A 136 -11.91 15.89 5.47
N TYR A 137 -12.36 14.64 5.26
CA TYR A 137 -12.53 14.06 3.93
C TYR A 137 -13.56 14.86 3.12
N PRO A 138 -13.29 15.32 1.89
CA PRO A 138 -14.23 16.15 1.13
C PRO A 138 -15.28 15.28 0.43
N ALA A 139 -16.27 14.77 1.17
CA ALA A 139 -17.23 13.82 0.62
C ALA A 139 -18.07 14.39 -0.54
N ARG A 140 -18.29 15.70 -0.57
CA ARG A 140 -18.94 16.38 -1.71
C ARG A 140 -18.19 16.24 -3.04
N GLU A 141 -16.87 16.04 -3.00
CA GLU A 141 -16.06 15.84 -4.21
C GLU A 141 -16.26 14.44 -4.82
N ASP A 142 -16.83 13.48 -4.06
CA ASP A 142 -17.16 12.13 -4.56
C ASP A 142 -18.17 12.15 -5.72
N ALA A 143 -18.94 13.22 -5.90
CA ALA A 143 -19.89 13.33 -7.01
C ALA A 143 -19.21 13.69 -8.34
N GLN A 144 -17.99 14.23 -8.32
CA GLN A 144 -17.34 14.77 -9.52
C GLN A 144 -16.50 13.68 -10.21
N HIS A 145 -16.86 13.34 -11.45
CA HIS A 145 -16.17 12.34 -12.26
C HIS A 145 -15.74 12.92 -13.61
N PHE A 146 -14.71 12.35 -14.22
CA PHE A 146 -14.40 12.61 -15.63
C PHE A 146 -15.42 11.90 -16.53
N GLU A 147 -15.64 12.42 -17.73
CA GLU A 147 -16.56 11.83 -18.70
C GLU A 147 -15.93 10.64 -19.43
N SER A 148 -14.59 10.63 -19.56
CA SER A 148 -13.86 9.57 -20.24
C SER A 148 -12.45 9.37 -19.68
N LEU A 149 -11.86 8.20 -19.96
CA LEU A 149 -10.46 7.92 -19.65
C LEU A 149 -9.50 8.86 -20.41
N GLU A 150 -9.88 9.27 -21.62
CA GLU A 150 -9.10 10.21 -22.45
C GLU A 150 -8.98 11.57 -21.76
N GLU A 151 -10.12 12.14 -21.32
CA GLU A 151 -10.18 13.39 -20.56
C GLU A 151 -9.38 13.28 -19.25
N GLN A 152 -9.55 12.16 -18.54
CA GLN A 152 -8.83 11.90 -17.29
C GLN A 152 -7.31 11.86 -17.51
N LYS A 153 -6.82 11.13 -18.53
CA LYS A 153 -5.39 11.07 -18.87
C LYS A 153 -4.85 12.42 -19.32
N GLN A 154 -5.62 13.18 -20.10
CA GLN A 154 -5.24 14.54 -20.52
C GLN A 154 -4.99 15.44 -19.31
N VAL A 155 -5.85 15.39 -18.29
CA VAL A 155 -5.67 16.18 -17.07
C VAL A 155 -4.52 15.65 -16.22
N TRP A 156 -4.40 14.33 -16.04
CA TRP A 156 -3.37 13.72 -15.21
C TRP A 156 -1.95 13.90 -15.75
N PHE A 157 -1.80 13.90 -17.08
CA PHE A 157 -0.50 13.97 -17.74
C PHE A 157 -0.18 15.36 -18.33
N ALA A 158 -1.03 16.36 -18.09
CA ALA A 158 -0.79 17.74 -18.54
C ALA A 158 0.54 18.35 -18.05
N LEU A 159 1.07 17.86 -16.92
CA LEU A 159 2.35 18.30 -16.37
C LEU A 159 3.57 17.61 -17.00
N ILE A 160 3.36 16.54 -17.77
CA ILE A 160 4.45 15.85 -18.47
C ILE A 160 4.81 16.69 -19.70
N GLN A 161 5.95 17.36 -19.60
CA GLN A 161 6.55 18.13 -20.68
C GLN A 161 7.58 17.29 -21.43
N GLU A 162 8.05 17.82 -22.55
CA GLU A 162 9.01 17.16 -23.44
C GLU A 162 10.26 16.64 -22.71
N ASN A 163 10.80 17.45 -21.79
CA ASN A 163 12.03 17.16 -21.06
C ASN A 163 11.82 16.45 -19.71
N THR A 164 10.59 16.16 -19.29
CA THR A 164 10.30 15.69 -17.93
C THR A 164 11.10 14.43 -17.55
N PHE A 165 11.20 13.45 -18.45
CA PHE A 165 11.94 12.22 -18.18
C PHE A 165 13.45 12.44 -18.12
N GLU A 166 14.00 13.33 -18.94
CA GLU A 166 15.41 13.73 -18.88
C GLU A 166 15.71 14.52 -17.60
N GLU A 167 14.76 15.31 -17.11
CA GLU A 167 14.90 15.99 -15.81
C GLU A 167 14.91 15.00 -14.66
N ILE A 168 14.06 13.96 -14.67
CA ILE A 168 14.12 12.86 -13.69
C ILE A 168 15.50 12.20 -13.74
N ARG A 169 15.98 11.84 -14.93
CA ARG A 169 17.27 11.18 -15.14
C ARG A 169 18.44 12.06 -14.67
N ARG A 170 18.45 13.34 -15.03
CA ARG A 170 19.44 14.34 -14.57
C ARG A 170 19.44 14.47 -13.06
N GLY A 171 18.25 14.66 -12.47
CA GLY A 171 18.09 14.75 -11.03
C GLY A 171 18.62 13.50 -10.32
N ALA A 172 18.27 12.32 -10.83
CA ALA A 172 18.74 11.06 -10.28
C ALA A 172 20.27 10.93 -10.33
N TRP A 173 20.91 11.35 -11.42
CA TRP A 173 22.37 11.40 -11.53
C TRP A 173 22.97 12.35 -10.49
N GLU A 174 22.38 13.53 -10.28
CA GLU A 174 22.84 14.48 -9.25
C GLU A 174 22.68 13.94 -7.82
N GLY A 175 21.64 13.13 -7.57
CA GLY A 175 21.37 12.52 -6.27
C GLY A 175 22.31 11.37 -5.93
N ASN A 176 22.78 10.64 -6.95
CA ASN A 176 23.76 9.58 -6.80
C ASN A 176 24.68 9.47 -8.03
N PRO A 177 25.75 10.28 -8.11
CA PRO A 177 26.64 10.32 -9.28
C PRO A 177 27.43 9.03 -9.53
N LEU A 178 27.44 8.10 -8.57
CA LEU A 178 28.16 6.83 -8.69
C LEU A 178 27.38 5.77 -9.48
N VAL A 179 26.08 6.00 -9.72
CA VAL A 179 25.21 5.04 -10.40
C VAL A 179 24.51 5.76 -11.55
N LYS A 180 24.71 5.27 -12.77
CA LYS A 180 23.92 5.74 -13.92
C LYS A 180 22.44 5.36 -13.68
N PRO A 181 21.52 6.33 -13.56
CA PRO A 181 20.11 6.03 -13.40
C PRO A 181 19.57 5.47 -14.70
N GLU A 182 18.83 4.37 -14.58
CA GLU A 182 18.22 3.67 -15.70
C GLU A 182 16.76 4.12 -15.85
N LEU A 183 16.36 4.49 -17.06
CA LEU A 183 14.95 4.75 -17.38
C LEU A 183 14.39 3.54 -18.12
N ALA A 184 13.27 3.01 -17.66
CA ALA A 184 12.60 1.88 -18.27
C ALA A 184 11.16 2.22 -18.66
N LEU A 185 10.62 1.51 -19.65
CA LEU A 185 9.23 1.61 -20.07
C LEU A 185 8.54 0.25 -19.98
N GLU A 186 7.36 0.20 -19.36
CA GLU A 186 6.49 -0.97 -19.40
C GLU A 186 5.63 -1.00 -20.67
N ILE A 187 5.73 -2.11 -21.38
CA ILE A 187 4.85 -2.50 -22.48
C ILE A 187 4.07 -3.69 -21.94
N ASP A 188 2.80 -3.49 -21.60
CA ASP A 188 2.10 -4.35 -20.63
C ASP A 188 0.80 -4.99 -21.14
N CYS A 189 0.47 -4.78 -22.42
CA CYS A 189 -0.74 -5.32 -23.01
C CYS A 189 -0.57 -5.68 -24.50
N PRO A 190 -1.43 -6.58 -25.02
CA PRO A 190 -1.35 -7.06 -26.40
C PRO A 190 -1.32 -5.98 -27.47
N ALA A 191 -2.15 -4.94 -27.34
CA ALA A 191 -2.17 -3.84 -28.29
C ALA A 191 -0.80 -3.14 -28.40
N TRP A 192 -0.06 -3.00 -27.29
CA TRP A 192 1.28 -2.42 -27.32
C TRP A 192 2.36 -3.38 -27.80
N TYR A 193 2.25 -4.68 -27.49
CA TYR A 193 3.15 -5.69 -28.05
C TYR A 193 3.10 -5.69 -29.59
N GLU A 194 1.89 -5.70 -30.15
CA GLU A 194 1.69 -5.70 -31.61
C GLU A 194 2.28 -4.44 -32.24
N LYS A 195 1.99 -3.26 -31.68
CA LYS A 195 2.52 -2.00 -32.21
C LYS A 195 4.03 -1.87 -32.10
N TYR A 196 4.63 -2.37 -31.02
CA TYR A 196 6.08 -2.41 -30.91
C TYR A 196 6.68 -3.32 -31.98
N LEU A 197 6.11 -4.50 -32.22
CA LEU A 197 6.61 -5.41 -33.27
C LEU A 197 6.46 -4.85 -34.69
N GLU A 198 5.44 -4.02 -34.94
CA GLU A 198 5.17 -3.42 -36.25
C GLU A 198 6.07 -2.23 -36.61
N LEU A 199 6.44 -1.41 -35.62
CA LEU A 199 7.13 -0.13 -35.81
C LEU A 199 8.59 -0.22 -35.37
N ASP A 200 9.48 0.64 -35.87
CA ASP A 200 10.78 0.84 -35.22
C ASP A 200 10.61 1.54 -33.85
N ALA A 201 11.62 1.44 -32.98
CA ALA A 201 11.51 1.94 -31.62
C ALA A 201 11.17 3.44 -31.52
N PRO A 202 11.82 4.36 -32.28
CA PRO A 202 11.47 5.79 -32.23
C PRO A 202 10.02 6.08 -32.64
N ALA A 203 9.52 5.43 -33.71
CA ALA A 203 8.14 5.58 -34.15
C ALA A 203 7.15 5.01 -33.13
N PHE A 204 7.48 3.86 -32.52
CA PHE A 204 6.67 3.26 -31.47
C PHE A 204 6.54 4.19 -30.26
N PHE A 205 7.64 4.72 -29.70
CA PHE A 205 7.58 5.60 -28.54
C PHE A 205 6.80 6.87 -28.84
N THR A 206 7.06 7.50 -30.00
CA THR A 206 6.30 8.68 -30.44
C THR A 206 4.80 8.41 -30.46
N MET A 207 4.39 7.26 -31.02
CA MET A 207 2.99 6.85 -31.05
C MET A 207 2.44 6.55 -29.64
N TYR A 208 3.18 5.81 -28.82
CA TYR A 208 2.79 5.40 -27.47
C TYR A 208 2.50 6.61 -26.57
N PHE A 209 3.38 7.62 -26.56
CA PHE A 209 3.16 8.84 -25.76
C PHE A 209 1.99 9.67 -26.28
N ARG A 210 1.88 9.87 -27.60
CA ARG A 210 0.75 10.62 -28.18
C ARG A 210 -0.59 9.96 -27.87
N LYS A 211 -0.66 8.62 -27.91
CA LYS A 211 -1.86 7.86 -27.52
C LYS A 211 -2.19 7.98 -26.03
N ASN A 212 -1.23 8.36 -25.20
CA ASN A 212 -1.43 8.66 -23.78
C ASN A 212 -1.53 10.16 -23.49
N GLN A 213 -1.86 11.01 -24.48
CA GLN A 213 -2.01 12.46 -24.29
C GLN A 213 -0.72 13.17 -23.83
N ILE A 214 0.45 12.61 -24.14
CA ILE A 214 1.76 13.16 -23.81
C ILE A 214 2.48 13.55 -25.10
N THR A 215 3.09 14.74 -25.10
CA THR A 215 4.02 15.16 -26.16
C THR A 215 5.43 14.72 -25.76
N PRO A 216 5.99 13.65 -26.35
CA PRO A 216 7.31 13.17 -25.98
C PRO A 216 8.41 14.07 -26.55
N ALA A 217 9.60 14.00 -25.95
CA ALA A 217 10.82 14.40 -26.63
C ALA A 217 10.97 13.66 -27.96
N LEU A 218 11.39 14.39 -28.99
CA LEU A 218 11.67 13.83 -30.32
C LEU A 218 12.61 12.61 -30.25
N ASP A 219 13.55 12.63 -29.30
CA ASP A 219 14.57 11.60 -29.13
C ASP A 219 14.42 10.80 -27.82
N PHE A 220 13.19 10.71 -27.27
CA PHE A 220 12.97 9.89 -26.08
C PHE A 220 13.35 8.42 -26.35
N GLN A 221 14.24 7.88 -25.52
CA GLN A 221 14.58 6.46 -25.55
C GLN A 221 14.84 5.92 -24.12
N PRO A 222 14.10 4.88 -23.69
CA PRO A 222 14.41 4.21 -22.43
C PRO A 222 15.67 3.35 -22.60
N ASP A 223 16.36 3.08 -21.49
CA ASP A 223 17.49 2.14 -21.44
C ASP A 223 16.99 0.68 -21.46
N ARG A 224 15.75 0.44 -21.00
CA ARG A 224 15.18 -0.90 -20.78
C ARG A 224 13.70 -0.98 -21.11
N LEU A 225 13.27 -2.14 -21.61
CA LEU A 225 11.86 -2.46 -21.84
C LEU A 225 11.40 -3.58 -20.90
N TYR A 226 10.26 -3.37 -20.27
CA TYR A 226 9.55 -4.35 -19.48
C TYR A 226 8.44 -4.94 -20.34
N PHE A 227 8.41 -6.27 -20.50
CA PHE A 227 7.34 -6.98 -21.21
C PHE A 227 6.57 -7.89 -20.27
N GLY A 228 5.25 -7.83 -20.33
CA GLY A 228 4.36 -8.63 -19.48
C GLY A 228 3.51 -7.76 -18.57
N ASN A 229 2.77 -8.39 -17.66
CA ASN A 229 1.82 -7.68 -16.82
C ASN A 229 1.82 -8.30 -15.42
N ALA A 230 2.08 -7.49 -14.40
CA ALA A 230 2.13 -7.97 -13.02
C ALA A 230 0.76 -8.45 -12.50
N PHE A 231 -0.34 -7.92 -13.06
CA PHE A 231 -1.68 -8.06 -12.49
C PHE A 231 -2.52 -9.11 -13.21
N CYS A 232 -2.62 -9.02 -14.54
CA CYS A 232 -3.56 -9.81 -15.32
C CYS A 232 -2.85 -10.84 -16.20
N PRO A 233 -3.03 -12.15 -15.96
CA PRO A 233 -2.39 -13.18 -16.76
C PRO A 233 -2.88 -13.24 -18.22
N HIS A 234 -4.07 -12.71 -18.52
CA HIS A 234 -4.57 -12.63 -19.90
C HIS A 234 -3.92 -11.53 -20.74
N LEU A 235 -3.14 -10.64 -20.11
CA LEU A 235 -2.36 -9.59 -20.80
C LEU A 235 -0.90 -9.98 -20.98
N PHE A 236 -0.47 -11.10 -20.41
CA PHE A 236 0.86 -11.62 -20.63
C PHE A 236 1.00 -12.12 -22.09
N PRO A 237 2.11 -11.84 -22.79
CA PRO A 237 2.28 -12.23 -24.17
C PRO A 237 2.30 -13.76 -24.31
N SER A 238 1.76 -14.28 -25.42
CA SER A 238 1.94 -15.69 -25.76
C SER A 238 3.41 -15.96 -26.08
N GLU A 239 3.85 -17.21 -25.93
CA GLU A 239 5.23 -17.65 -26.21
C GLU A 239 5.81 -17.07 -27.51
N ARG A 240 5.09 -17.22 -28.62
CA ARG A 240 5.55 -16.72 -29.94
C ARG A 240 5.72 -15.21 -29.96
N ILE A 241 4.83 -14.47 -29.29
CA ILE A 241 4.92 -13.01 -29.22
C ILE A 241 6.07 -12.60 -28.30
N LEU A 242 6.22 -13.27 -27.16
CA LEU A 242 7.28 -13.01 -26.20
C LEU A 242 8.68 -13.18 -26.81
N GLN A 243 8.93 -14.27 -27.53
CA GLN A 243 10.19 -14.48 -28.25
C GLN A 243 10.50 -13.34 -29.23
N LYS A 244 9.51 -12.94 -30.04
CA LYS A 244 9.67 -11.84 -31.00
C LYS A 244 9.95 -10.51 -30.32
N LEU A 245 9.31 -10.24 -29.17
CA LEU A 245 9.55 -9.02 -28.39
C LEU A 245 10.99 -8.98 -27.89
N ILE A 246 11.48 -10.09 -27.32
CA ILE A 246 12.86 -10.21 -26.83
C ILE A 246 13.85 -10.03 -27.98
N GLU A 247 13.71 -10.79 -29.07
CA GLU A 247 14.60 -10.72 -30.24
C GLU A 247 14.67 -9.32 -30.84
N LYS A 248 13.51 -8.66 -30.98
CA LYS A 248 13.46 -7.29 -31.50
C LYS A 248 14.15 -6.32 -30.54
N ALA A 249 13.84 -6.39 -29.24
CA ALA A 249 14.44 -5.49 -28.25
C ALA A 249 15.96 -5.64 -28.19
N CYS A 250 16.48 -6.87 -28.24
CA CYS A 250 17.91 -7.12 -28.32
C CYS A 250 18.54 -6.55 -29.61
N ARG A 251 17.89 -6.73 -30.77
CA ARG A 251 18.34 -6.16 -32.05
C ARG A 251 18.35 -4.63 -32.03
N GLU A 252 17.44 -4.01 -31.28
CA GLU A 252 17.35 -2.57 -31.07
C GLU A 252 18.15 -2.08 -29.85
N HIS A 253 18.98 -2.95 -29.28
CA HIS A 253 19.89 -2.67 -28.17
C HIS A 253 19.24 -2.24 -26.85
N PHE A 254 18.00 -2.68 -26.60
CA PHE A 254 17.36 -2.52 -25.30
C PHE A 254 17.69 -3.69 -24.37
N VAL A 255 17.85 -3.39 -23.08
CA VAL A 255 17.83 -4.43 -22.06
C VAL A 255 16.38 -4.84 -21.80
N VAL A 256 16.14 -6.13 -21.54
CA VAL A 256 14.80 -6.68 -21.36
C VAL A 256 14.60 -7.15 -19.93
N THR A 257 13.41 -6.85 -19.39
CA THR A 257 12.87 -7.44 -18.16
C THR A 257 11.51 -8.05 -18.45
N LEU A 258 11.28 -9.27 -17.97
CA LEU A 258 10.01 -9.98 -18.14
C LEU A 258 9.19 -9.92 -16.86
N VAL A 259 7.94 -9.44 -16.96
CA VAL A 259 7.04 -9.26 -15.81
C VAL A 259 6.00 -10.36 -15.80
N PHE A 260 6.19 -11.36 -14.94
CA PHE A 260 5.25 -12.47 -14.82
C PHE A 260 4.07 -12.09 -13.93
N PRO A 261 2.83 -12.42 -14.35
CA PRO A 261 1.64 -12.27 -13.52
C PRO A 261 1.67 -13.28 -12.37
N ILE A 262 0.69 -13.19 -11.47
CA ILE A 262 0.48 -14.24 -10.47
C ILE A 262 0.23 -15.61 -11.13
N LEU A 263 0.89 -16.65 -10.64
CA LEU A 263 0.68 -18.03 -11.08
C LEU A 263 -0.73 -18.50 -10.74
N GLN A 264 -1.49 -18.88 -11.76
CA GLN A 264 -2.71 -19.65 -11.59
C GLN A 264 -2.35 -21.14 -11.59
N GLU A 265 -2.84 -21.92 -10.63
CA GLU A 265 -2.49 -23.35 -10.51
C GLU A 265 -2.73 -24.12 -11.82
N ARG A 266 -3.84 -23.87 -12.51
CA ARG A 266 -4.15 -24.48 -13.82
C ARG A 266 -3.13 -24.16 -14.93
N LYS A 267 -2.39 -23.05 -14.78
CA LYS A 267 -1.38 -22.56 -15.73
C LYS A 267 0.04 -22.95 -15.33
N ARG A 268 0.21 -23.66 -14.20
CA ARG A 268 1.52 -24.07 -13.69
C ARG A 268 2.41 -24.73 -14.75
N HIS A 269 1.93 -25.80 -15.39
CA HIS A 269 2.70 -26.52 -16.41
C HIS A 269 3.05 -25.63 -17.62
N GLU A 270 2.14 -24.74 -18.03
CA GLU A 270 2.40 -23.79 -19.11
C GLU A 270 3.50 -22.78 -18.71
N THR A 271 3.47 -22.30 -17.46
CA THR A 271 4.51 -21.40 -16.92
C THR A 271 5.86 -22.10 -16.77
N GLU A 272 5.88 -23.34 -16.28
CA GLU A 272 7.11 -24.14 -16.18
C GLU A 272 7.76 -24.34 -17.55
N TYR A 273 6.97 -24.71 -18.56
CA TYR A 273 7.42 -24.86 -19.94
C TYR A 273 7.94 -23.53 -20.52
N LEU A 274 7.22 -22.43 -20.29
CA LEU A 274 7.63 -21.10 -20.73
C LEU A 274 8.99 -20.69 -20.12
N LEU A 275 9.19 -20.94 -18.81
CA LEU A 275 10.45 -20.66 -18.12
C LEU A 275 11.59 -21.53 -18.65
N GLU A 276 11.35 -22.81 -18.94
CA GLU A 276 12.36 -23.69 -19.56
C GLU A 276 12.77 -23.21 -20.95
N MET A 277 11.79 -22.81 -21.77
CA MET A 277 12.05 -22.27 -23.10
C MET A 277 12.85 -20.95 -23.04
N LEU A 278 12.58 -20.08 -22.07
CA LEU A 278 13.36 -18.85 -21.85
C LEU A 278 14.78 -19.15 -21.34
N ASP A 279 14.96 -20.13 -20.45
CA ASP A 279 16.30 -20.52 -19.96
C ASP A 279 17.14 -21.14 -21.09
N ASN A 280 16.52 -21.92 -21.96
CA ASN A 280 17.16 -22.44 -23.18
C ASN A 280 17.55 -21.33 -24.15
N TRP A 281 16.65 -20.35 -24.37
CA TRP A 281 16.95 -19.18 -25.19
C TRP A 281 18.16 -18.41 -24.64
N CYS A 282 18.20 -18.17 -23.32
CA CYS A 282 19.35 -17.57 -22.63
C CYS A 282 20.65 -18.34 -22.89
N GLY A 283 20.63 -19.67 -22.76
CA GLY A 283 21.79 -20.51 -23.00
C GLY A 283 22.30 -20.45 -24.44
N GLN A 284 21.39 -20.38 -25.42
CA GLN A 284 21.74 -20.26 -26.85
C GLN A 284 22.36 -18.90 -27.19
N HIS A 285 21.89 -17.82 -26.55
CA HIS A 285 22.35 -16.46 -26.81
C HIS A 285 23.48 -16.02 -25.88
N GLN A 286 23.82 -16.83 -24.88
CA GLN A 286 24.76 -16.50 -23.79
C GLN A 286 24.38 -15.23 -23.01
N GLU A 287 23.07 -14.99 -22.89
CA GLU A 287 22.48 -13.82 -22.24
C GLU A 287 21.71 -14.22 -20.99
N LYS A 288 21.67 -13.34 -19.99
CA LYS A 288 20.79 -13.52 -18.81
C LYS A 288 19.54 -12.68 -18.95
N LEU A 289 18.40 -13.25 -18.55
CA LEU A 289 17.13 -12.52 -18.52
C LEU A 289 16.76 -12.10 -17.11
N GLU A 290 16.31 -10.87 -16.95
CA GLU A 290 15.73 -10.38 -15.71
C GLU A 290 14.24 -10.76 -15.67
N ILE A 291 13.80 -11.41 -14.59
CA ILE A 291 12.42 -11.85 -14.42
C ILE A 291 11.85 -11.27 -13.13
N VAL A 292 10.81 -10.44 -13.26
CA VAL A 292 10.02 -9.93 -12.14
C VAL A 292 8.92 -10.93 -11.81
N VAL A 293 8.93 -11.44 -10.58
CA VAL A 293 7.96 -12.43 -10.09
C VAL A 293 6.99 -11.80 -9.08
N ASN A 294 5.70 -12.11 -9.22
CA ASN A 294 4.62 -11.51 -8.42
C ASN A 294 3.92 -12.51 -7.49
N ASP A 295 4.40 -13.75 -7.44
CA ASP A 295 3.96 -14.79 -6.51
C ASP A 295 5.12 -15.75 -6.18
N TRP A 296 4.98 -16.50 -5.10
CA TRP A 296 6.03 -17.41 -4.62
C TRP A 296 6.18 -18.68 -5.46
N GLY A 297 5.14 -19.11 -6.18
CA GLY A 297 5.20 -20.25 -7.09
C GLY A 297 6.10 -19.95 -8.28
N THR A 298 5.85 -18.83 -8.97
CA THR A 298 6.74 -18.36 -10.05
C THR A 298 8.15 -18.08 -9.53
N ALA A 299 8.30 -17.51 -8.33
CA ALA A 299 9.61 -17.28 -7.73
C ALA A 299 10.41 -18.58 -7.55
N ALA A 300 9.77 -19.64 -7.02
CA ALA A 300 10.40 -20.94 -6.85
C ALA A 300 10.81 -21.56 -8.19
N LEU A 301 9.90 -21.55 -9.18
CA LEU A 301 10.18 -22.10 -10.52
C LEU A 301 11.30 -21.35 -11.25
N ALA A 302 11.31 -20.02 -11.16
CA ALA A 302 12.34 -19.20 -11.80
C ALA A 302 13.71 -19.33 -11.12
N ALA A 303 13.75 -19.43 -9.79
CA ALA A 303 15.00 -19.56 -9.03
C ALA A 303 15.76 -20.87 -9.29
N GLU A 304 15.07 -21.92 -9.74
CA GLU A 304 15.70 -23.18 -10.15
C GLU A 304 16.49 -23.06 -11.46
N ARG A 305 16.33 -21.97 -12.23
CA ARG A 305 16.96 -21.76 -13.53
C ARG A 305 18.18 -20.84 -13.40
N LYS A 306 19.28 -21.21 -14.07
CA LYS A 306 20.59 -20.57 -13.83
C LYS A 306 20.78 -19.26 -14.57
N ASN A 307 20.04 -19.05 -15.66
CA ASN A 307 20.23 -17.87 -16.51
C ASN A 307 19.30 -16.70 -16.16
N PHE A 308 18.54 -16.81 -15.08
CA PHE A 308 17.64 -15.74 -14.64
C PHE A 308 18.22 -14.89 -13.52
N MET A 309 17.90 -13.60 -13.58
CA MET A 309 18.03 -12.66 -12.48
C MET A 309 16.63 -12.39 -11.94
N VAL A 310 16.26 -13.09 -10.88
CA VAL A 310 14.91 -12.98 -10.30
C VAL A 310 14.80 -11.69 -9.47
N CYS A 311 13.73 -10.95 -9.70
CA CYS A 311 13.42 -9.68 -9.05
C CYS A 311 12.09 -9.78 -8.29
N LEU A 312 12.02 -9.21 -7.09
CA LEU A 312 10.78 -9.17 -6.32
C LEU A 312 9.80 -8.17 -6.92
N GLY A 313 8.70 -8.65 -7.49
CA GLY A 313 7.67 -7.80 -8.08
C GLY A 313 6.82 -7.05 -7.06
N ILE A 314 6.12 -6.03 -7.57
CA ILE A 314 5.29 -5.09 -6.79
C ILE A 314 4.19 -5.78 -5.96
N LEU A 315 3.65 -6.92 -6.42
CA LEU A 315 2.60 -7.65 -5.68
C LEU A 315 3.13 -8.39 -4.44
N LEU A 316 4.41 -8.74 -4.42
CA LEU A 316 5.10 -9.29 -3.24
C LEU A 316 5.66 -8.18 -2.34
N ASN A 317 5.92 -6.99 -2.88
CA ASN A 317 6.34 -5.81 -2.14
C ASN A 317 5.15 -5.07 -1.47
N LYS A 318 4.49 -5.74 -0.51
CA LYS A 318 3.24 -5.24 0.08
C LYS A 318 3.44 -3.99 0.93
N ARG A 319 2.52 -3.03 0.76
CA ARG A 319 2.42 -1.79 1.55
C ARG A 319 0.97 -1.38 1.72
N LYS A 320 0.68 -0.62 2.78
CA LYS A 320 -0.61 0.06 2.90
C LYS A 320 -0.61 1.27 1.96
N LYS A 321 -1.50 1.24 0.97
CA LYS A 321 -1.61 2.24 -0.10
C LYS A 321 -3.07 2.56 -0.31
N ASP A 322 -3.46 3.82 -0.16
CA ASP A 322 -4.79 4.32 -0.48
C ASP A 322 -4.69 5.83 -0.67
N PRO A 323 -5.28 6.42 -1.72
CA PRO A 323 -5.22 7.88 -1.95
C PRO A 323 -5.89 8.69 -0.85
N ARG A 324 -6.76 8.06 -0.05
CA ARG A 324 -7.39 8.67 1.11
C ARG A 324 -6.48 8.69 2.34
N MET A 325 -5.29 8.08 2.28
CA MET A 325 -4.34 8.11 3.40
C MET A 325 -3.90 9.53 3.76
N LYS A 326 -3.96 10.51 2.83
CA LYS A 326 -3.70 11.92 3.14
C LYS A 326 -4.68 12.52 4.15
N TYR A 327 -5.89 11.96 4.28
CA TYR A 327 -6.88 12.34 5.30
C TYR A 327 -6.74 11.53 6.59
N LYS A 328 -5.88 10.50 6.60
CA LYS A 328 -5.62 9.74 7.82
C LYS A 328 -4.86 10.63 8.80
N GLN A 329 -5.43 10.84 9.97
CA GLN A 329 -4.78 11.55 11.07
C GLN A 329 -3.81 10.64 11.86
N GLY A 330 -2.87 11.27 12.55
CA GLY A 330 -1.85 10.60 13.37
C GLY A 330 -0.51 10.41 12.65
N ASN A 331 0.38 9.62 13.27
CA ASN A 331 1.76 9.46 12.80
C ASN A 331 1.87 8.60 11.53
N ASP A 332 2.40 9.16 10.45
CA ASP A 332 2.60 8.51 9.15
C ASP A 332 3.93 7.74 9.04
N ALA A 333 4.83 7.85 10.02
CA ALA A 333 6.18 7.30 9.94
C ALA A 333 6.18 5.77 9.74
N LEU A 334 5.16 5.09 10.28
CA LEU A 334 4.97 3.65 10.13
C LEU A 334 4.69 3.22 8.68
N PHE A 335 4.27 4.14 7.80
CA PHE A 335 4.02 3.84 6.39
C PHE A 335 5.26 4.00 5.51
N ARG A 336 6.33 4.61 6.02
CA ARG A 336 7.56 4.86 5.26
C ARG A 336 8.36 3.58 5.02
N LYS A 337 8.21 2.59 5.90
CA LYS A 337 8.86 1.26 5.85
C LYS A 337 7.87 0.15 5.51
N ASN A 338 8.39 -0.99 5.07
CA ASN A 338 7.67 -2.25 4.92
C ASN A 338 8.59 -3.44 5.24
N SER A 339 8.16 -4.66 4.90
CA SER A 339 8.91 -5.88 5.19
C SER A 339 10.31 -5.91 4.59
N LEU A 340 10.55 -5.25 3.44
CA LEU A 340 11.87 -5.17 2.83
C LEU A 340 12.86 -4.35 3.66
N ASN A 341 12.40 -3.50 4.58
CA ASN A 341 13.30 -2.81 5.50
C ASN A 341 13.85 -3.73 6.60
N ALA A 342 13.23 -4.88 6.84
CA ALA A 342 13.76 -5.88 7.76
C ALA A 342 14.91 -6.67 7.09
N GLU A 343 16.09 -6.67 7.70
CA GLU A 343 17.28 -7.32 7.16
C GLU A 343 17.10 -8.82 6.96
N PHE A 344 16.54 -9.52 7.95
CA PHE A 344 16.32 -10.96 7.87
C PHE A 344 15.47 -11.36 6.66
N TYR A 345 14.52 -10.53 6.24
CA TYR A 345 13.67 -10.80 5.10
C TYR A 345 14.44 -10.67 3.79
N ARG A 346 15.32 -9.66 3.66
CA ARG A 346 16.20 -9.53 2.49
C ARG A 346 17.22 -10.66 2.41
N THR A 347 17.78 -11.07 3.55
CA THR A 347 18.67 -12.24 3.63
C THR A 347 17.95 -13.49 3.14
N TYR A 348 16.73 -13.74 3.61
CA TYR A 348 15.89 -14.85 3.13
C TYR A 348 15.66 -14.80 1.61
N LEU A 349 15.31 -13.64 1.05
CA LEU A 349 15.09 -13.47 -0.39
C LEU A 349 16.35 -13.80 -1.21
N LYS A 350 17.51 -13.31 -0.76
CA LYS A 350 18.79 -13.51 -1.42
C LYS A 350 19.26 -14.96 -1.36
N GLU A 351 19.17 -15.59 -0.18
CA GLU A 351 19.64 -16.96 0.03
C GLU A 351 18.76 -18.02 -0.64
N ASN A 352 17.43 -17.81 -0.66
CA ASN A 352 16.49 -18.82 -1.16
C ASN A 352 16.12 -18.64 -2.64
N PHE A 353 16.18 -17.41 -3.16
CA PHE A 353 15.74 -17.12 -4.52
C PHE A 353 16.76 -16.32 -5.36
N GLY A 354 17.91 -15.93 -4.78
CA GLY A 354 18.88 -15.07 -5.46
C GLY A 354 18.38 -13.64 -5.71
N ILE A 355 17.31 -13.23 -5.03
CA ILE A 355 16.66 -11.93 -5.24
C ILE A 355 17.43 -10.84 -4.46
N ASP A 356 17.95 -9.85 -5.18
CA ASP A 356 18.57 -8.63 -4.62
C ASP A 356 18.02 -7.34 -5.26
N ARG A 357 17.06 -7.47 -6.20
CA ARG A 357 16.30 -6.37 -6.81
C ARG A 357 14.85 -6.39 -6.39
N TYR A 358 14.34 -5.23 -6.00
CA TYR A 358 13.00 -5.03 -5.49
C TYR A 358 12.28 -3.95 -6.31
N GLU A 359 11.11 -4.29 -6.84
CA GLU A 359 10.25 -3.37 -7.55
C GLU A 359 9.34 -2.63 -6.56
N TRP A 360 9.35 -1.30 -6.60
CA TRP A 360 8.58 -0.38 -5.77
C TRP A 360 7.64 0.43 -6.63
N GLU A 361 6.58 0.98 -6.05
CA GLU A 361 5.70 1.93 -6.73
C GLU A 361 5.84 3.31 -6.07
N SER A 362 5.81 4.37 -6.88
CA SER A 362 5.78 5.74 -6.39
C SER A 362 4.50 5.96 -5.59
N PHE A 363 4.64 6.47 -4.37
CA PHE A 363 3.53 6.65 -3.44
C PHE A 363 3.50 8.09 -2.92
N GLY A 364 2.32 8.56 -2.52
CA GLY A 364 2.11 9.93 -2.01
C GLY A 364 2.73 10.25 -0.65
N PHE A 365 3.56 9.35 -0.10
CA PHE A 365 4.26 9.54 1.18
C PHE A 365 5.74 9.17 1.03
N PRO A 366 6.63 9.79 1.82
CA PRO A 366 8.05 9.44 1.83
C PRO A 366 8.28 7.95 2.04
N GLN A 367 9.18 7.37 1.24
CA GLN A 367 9.52 5.94 1.30
C GLN A 367 10.98 5.79 1.74
N ILE A 368 11.24 4.84 2.64
CA ILE A 368 12.59 4.46 3.04
C ILE A 368 12.94 3.18 2.31
N PHE A 369 13.84 3.27 1.33
CA PHE A 369 14.34 2.11 0.61
C PHE A 369 15.44 1.42 1.42
N PRO A 370 15.48 0.08 1.44
CA PRO A 370 16.56 -0.66 2.06
C PRO A 370 17.79 -0.72 1.13
N SER A 371 18.88 -1.26 1.67
CA SER A 371 20.03 -1.70 0.86
C SER A 371 19.61 -2.73 -0.20
N GLY A 372 20.24 -2.68 -1.37
CA GLY A 372 19.99 -3.57 -2.50
C GLY A 372 19.75 -2.78 -3.78
N GLU A 373 19.19 -3.44 -4.79
CA GLU A 373 18.78 -2.81 -6.04
C GLU A 373 17.30 -2.41 -5.99
N ASN A 374 16.98 -1.13 -6.12
CA ASN A 374 15.59 -0.66 -6.07
C ASN A 374 15.17 -0.05 -7.43
N SER A 375 14.07 -0.56 -7.98
CA SER A 375 13.39 -0.01 -9.16
C SER A 375 12.09 0.66 -8.72
N LEU A 376 11.81 1.87 -9.20
CA LEU A 376 10.62 2.63 -8.84
C LEU A 376 9.68 2.79 -10.04
N HIS A 377 8.53 2.15 -9.99
CA HIS A 377 7.40 2.26 -10.92
C HIS A 377 6.65 3.57 -10.69
N PHE A 378 6.33 4.29 -11.77
CA PHE A 378 5.64 5.57 -11.70
C PHE A 378 4.80 5.80 -12.97
N PRO A 379 3.76 6.67 -12.92
CA PRO A 379 3.29 7.42 -11.76
C PRO A 379 2.27 6.67 -10.90
N PHE A 380 1.90 5.45 -11.26
CA PHE A 380 0.82 4.75 -10.58
C PHE A 380 1.32 3.88 -9.44
N TYR A 381 0.46 3.74 -8.43
CA TYR A 381 0.54 2.67 -7.45
C TYR A 381 -0.78 1.93 -7.37
N GLN A 382 -0.67 0.61 -7.24
CA GLN A 382 -1.81 -0.27 -7.03
C GLN A 382 -2.35 -0.10 -5.60
N THR A 383 -3.67 -0.02 -5.46
CA THR A 383 -4.37 0.04 -4.16
C THR A 383 -5.04 -1.30 -3.83
N ASN A 384 -5.58 -1.97 -4.84
CA ASN A 384 -6.21 -3.28 -4.72
C ASN A 384 -6.04 -4.08 -6.01
N THR A 385 -5.92 -5.41 -5.90
CA THR A 385 -5.89 -6.36 -7.02
C THR A 385 -6.72 -7.58 -6.63
N SER A 386 -7.51 -8.09 -7.57
CA SER A 386 -8.30 -9.31 -7.42
C SER A 386 -7.73 -10.42 -8.31
N GLN A 387 -7.93 -11.68 -7.94
CA GLN A 387 -7.61 -12.80 -8.83
C GLN A 387 -8.49 -12.80 -10.09
N HIS A 388 -9.68 -12.21 -10.00
CA HIS A 388 -10.65 -12.17 -11.09
C HIS A 388 -10.91 -10.73 -11.54
N CYS A 389 -11.23 -10.56 -12.82
CA CYS A 389 -11.33 -9.25 -13.44
C CYS A 389 -12.66 -8.59 -13.06
N THR A 390 -12.60 -7.53 -12.25
CA THR A 390 -13.80 -6.79 -11.84
C THR A 390 -14.47 -6.06 -13.01
N LEU A 391 -13.67 -5.66 -14.02
CA LEU A 391 -14.20 -5.01 -15.21
C LEU A 391 -14.97 -6.01 -16.08
N TYR A 392 -14.45 -7.24 -16.26
CA TYR A 392 -15.19 -8.29 -16.95
C TYR A 392 -16.54 -8.58 -16.27
N ALA A 393 -16.53 -8.73 -14.94
CA ALA A 393 -17.74 -8.98 -14.16
C ALA A 393 -18.80 -7.88 -14.36
N GLU A 394 -18.39 -6.62 -14.39
CA GLU A 394 -19.32 -5.52 -14.71
C GLU A 394 -19.84 -5.60 -16.15
N CYS A 395 -18.96 -5.78 -17.14
CA CYS A 395 -19.35 -5.81 -18.55
C CYS A 395 -20.28 -6.99 -18.90
N VAL A 396 -20.10 -8.14 -18.25
CA VAL A 396 -20.82 -9.39 -18.58
C VAL A 396 -21.98 -9.65 -17.64
N ASN A 397 -21.78 -9.43 -16.33
CA ASN A 397 -22.75 -9.78 -15.29
C ASN A 397 -23.52 -8.56 -14.77
N GLY A 398 -23.17 -7.33 -15.20
CA GLY A 398 -23.77 -6.08 -14.70
C GLY A 398 -23.50 -5.83 -13.21
N ASN A 399 -22.51 -6.53 -12.64
CA ASN A 399 -22.16 -6.44 -11.23
C ASN A 399 -20.68 -6.75 -11.02
N ARG A 400 -19.93 -5.70 -10.68
CA ARG A 400 -18.51 -5.73 -10.34
C ARG A 400 -18.12 -6.78 -9.27
N GLY A 401 -19.03 -7.10 -8.35
CA GLY A 401 -18.81 -8.10 -7.30
C GLY A 401 -19.02 -9.55 -7.77
N ALA A 402 -19.75 -9.77 -8.86
CA ALA A 402 -20.04 -11.08 -9.42
C ALA A 402 -18.89 -11.57 -10.31
N GLN A 403 -17.71 -11.72 -9.70
CA GLN A 403 -16.48 -12.12 -10.39
C GLN A 403 -16.39 -13.63 -10.53
N GLU A 404 -15.90 -14.07 -11.69
CA GLU A 404 -15.65 -15.47 -11.98
C GLU A 404 -14.34 -15.65 -12.76
N GLN A 405 -13.90 -16.90 -12.88
CA GLN A 405 -12.73 -17.24 -13.66
C GLN A 405 -13.04 -17.17 -15.16
N VAL A 406 -12.24 -16.38 -15.88
CA VAL A 406 -12.35 -16.23 -17.33
C VAL A 406 -11.27 -17.07 -18.03
N THR A 407 -11.64 -17.79 -19.09
CA THR A 407 -10.71 -18.50 -19.97
C THR A 407 -10.40 -17.65 -21.20
N ASP A 408 -11.44 -17.18 -21.87
CA ASP A 408 -11.38 -16.46 -23.14
C ASP A 408 -11.67 -14.98 -22.90
N CYS A 409 -10.63 -14.26 -22.48
CA CYS A 409 -10.74 -12.86 -22.11
C CYS A 409 -10.98 -11.97 -23.34
N PRO A 410 -12.11 -11.22 -23.41
CA PRO A 410 -12.39 -10.28 -24.51
C PRO A 410 -11.62 -8.95 -24.39
N ARG A 411 -10.79 -8.81 -23.35
CA ARG A 411 -9.91 -7.65 -23.09
C ARG A 411 -10.66 -6.32 -23.08
N TYR A 412 -11.81 -6.25 -22.38
CA TYR A 412 -12.55 -4.99 -22.19
C TYR A 412 -11.67 -3.86 -21.66
N CYS A 413 -10.65 -4.18 -20.87
CA CYS A 413 -9.67 -3.23 -20.35
C CYS A 413 -8.82 -2.51 -21.42
N GLU A 414 -8.84 -2.93 -22.69
CA GLU A 414 -8.22 -2.16 -23.78
C GLU A 414 -9.08 -0.95 -24.20
N ARG A 415 -10.37 -0.95 -23.84
CA ARG A 415 -11.35 0.05 -24.28
C ARG A 415 -12.11 0.71 -23.12
N GLN A 416 -12.10 0.11 -21.94
CA GLN A 416 -12.90 0.53 -20.79
C GLN A 416 -12.07 0.55 -19.52
N ALA A 417 -12.43 1.45 -18.61
CA ALA A 417 -11.90 1.56 -17.26
C ALA A 417 -12.99 2.09 -16.33
N PHE A 418 -12.90 1.78 -15.04
CA PHE A 418 -13.70 2.45 -14.03
C PHE A 418 -13.08 3.81 -13.74
N LEU A 419 -13.87 4.86 -13.91
CA LEU A 419 -13.52 6.20 -13.47
C LEU A 419 -14.01 6.38 -12.03
N TYR A 420 -13.17 6.98 -11.22
CA TYR A 420 -13.45 7.29 -9.81
C TYR A 420 -13.56 8.81 -9.64
N PRO A 421 -14.02 9.28 -8.49
CA PRO A 421 -14.06 10.71 -8.19
C PRO A 421 -12.74 11.42 -8.47
N LYS A 422 -12.80 12.60 -9.08
CA LYS A 422 -11.63 13.34 -9.59
C LYS A 422 -10.55 13.55 -8.53
N HIS A 423 -10.94 13.87 -7.30
CA HIS A 423 -10.03 14.19 -6.19
C HIS A 423 -9.27 12.99 -5.62
N LEU A 424 -9.76 11.76 -5.86
CA LEU A 424 -9.06 10.54 -5.49
C LEU A 424 -7.90 10.22 -6.44
N GLN A 425 -7.94 10.76 -7.67
CA GLN A 425 -6.98 10.47 -8.72
C GLN A 425 -6.79 8.96 -8.95
N MET A 426 -7.92 8.26 -9.07
CA MET A 426 -7.96 6.80 -9.22
C MET A 426 -8.59 6.34 -10.54
N MET A 427 -8.19 5.15 -10.97
CA MET A 427 -8.87 4.39 -12.02
C MET A 427 -8.87 2.90 -11.70
N GLY A 428 -9.91 2.20 -12.16
CA GLY A 428 -9.94 0.74 -12.15
C GLY A 428 -9.70 0.21 -13.54
N ARG A 429 -8.67 -0.63 -13.69
CA ARG A 429 -8.32 -1.26 -14.97
C ARG A 429 -7.78 -2.65 -14.71
N TYR A 430 -7.96 -3.54 -15.68
CA TYR A 430 -7.64 -4.97 -15.53
C TYR A 430 -8.47 -5.57 -14.37
N ASN A 431 -7.80 -6.33 -13.50
CA ASN A 431 -8.27 -6.84 -12.22
C ASN A 431 -7.84 -5.97 -11.03
N SER A 432 -7.46 -4.70 -11.25
CA SER A 432 -6.80 -3.87 -10.24
C SER A 432 -7.32 -2.43 -10.19
N LEU A 433 -7.01 -1.76 -9.08
CA LEU A 433 -7.24 -0.33 -8.86
C LEU A 433 -5.91 0.39 -8.72
N PHE A 434 -5.78 1.50 -9.44
CA PHE A 434 -4.59 2.31 -9.50
C PHE A 434 -4.90 3.73 -9.06
N ALA A 435 -3.97 4.32 -8.31
CA ALA A 435 -4.01 5.72 -7.93
C ALA A 435 -2.76 6.42 -8.47
N LEU A 436 -2.91 7.67 -8.88
CA LEU A 436 -1.84 8.51 -9.38
C LEU A 436 -1.00 9.08 -8.23
N ALA A 437 0.33 9.01 -8.36
CA ALA A 437 1.30 9.74 -7.56
C ALA A 437 2.05 10.73 -8.46
N PRO A 438 1.58 11.98 -8.60
CA PRO A 438 2.08 12.91 -9.62
C PRO A 438 3.42 13.57 -9.28
N ALA A 439 3.98 13.31 -8.09
CA ALA A 439 5.15 14.04 -7.57
C ALA A 439 6.35 14.04 -8.52
N LEU A 440 6.64 12.90 -9.17
CA LEU A 440 7.75 12.76 -10.13
C LEU A 440 7.61 13.65 -11.38
N PHE A 441 6.40 14.07 -11.73
CA PHE A 441 6.18 14.98 -12.86
C PHE A 441 5.95 16.42 -12.42
N GLN A 442 5.53 16.62 -11.17
CA GLN A 442 5.41 17.96 -10.59
C GLN A 442 6.79 18.59 -10.33
N ASN A 443 7.76 17.80 -9.86
CA ASN A 443 9.12 18.27 -9.56
C ASN A 443 10.17 17.24 -10.04
N PRO A 444 10.32 17.01 -11.35
CA PRO A 444 11.08 15.86 -11.89
C PRO A 444 12.54 15.80 -11.45
N ALA A 445 13.29 16.89 -11.56
CA ALA A 445 14.70 16.90 -11.17
C ALA A 445 14.89 16.74 -9.65
N GLU A 446 14.05 17.40 -8.84
CA GLU A 446 14.12 17.28 -7.38
C GLU A 446 13.74 15.88 -6.91
N MET A 447 12.65 15.33 -7.42
CA MET A 447 12.18 13.99 -7.05
C MET A 447 13.12 12.90 -7.56
N GLY A 448 13.64 13.03 -8.78
CA GLY A 448 14.69 12.14 -9.31
C GLY A 448 15.90 12.11 -8.39
N ARG A 449 16.39 13.29 -7.96
CA ARG A 449 17.48 13.44 -7.01
C ARG A 449 17.17 12.81 -5.66
N ALA A 450 16.00 13.08 -5.10
CA ALA A 450 15.57 12.56 -3.82
C ALA A 450 15.51 11.03 -3.83
N TYR A 451 14.87 10.42 -4.82
CA TYR A 451 14.76 8.97 -4.91
C TYR A 451 16.13 8.30 -5.12
N ALA A 452 16.98 8.86 -5.99
CA ALA A 452 18.30 8.30 -6.25
C ALA A 452 19.24 8.40 -5.05
N ALA A 453 19.20 9.52 -4.31
CA ALA A 453 19.93 9.68 -3.06
C ALA A 453 19.53 8.65 -1.99
N HIS A 454 18.31 8.12 -2.06
CA HIS A 454 17.81 7.07 -1.18
C HIS A 454 17.96 5.65 -1.77
N GLY A 455 18.71 5.48 -2.86
CA GLY A 455 19.08 4.15 -3.38
C GLY A 455 18.16 3.58 -4.47
N VAL A 456 17.28 4.40 -5.06
CA VAL A 456 16.60 4.05 -6.32
C VAL A 456 17.59 4.17 -7.47
N LYS A 457 17.69 3.13 -8.30
CA LYS A 457 18.63 3.07 -9.42
C LYS A 457 17.94 3.03 -10.77
N ARG A 458 16.67 2.60 -10.79
CA ARG A 458 15.87 2.47 -12.00
C ARG A 458 14.51 3.14 -11.80
N PHE A 459 14.09 3.92 -12.78
CA PHE A 459 12.77 4.54 -12.84
C PHE A 459 11.98 3.87 -13.97
N VAL A 460 10.87 3.22 -13.62
CA VAL A 460 10.08 2.39 -14.54
C VAL A 460 8.77 3.12 -14.84
N LEU A 461 8.62 3.61 -16.07
CA LEU A 461 7.41 4.29 -16.49
C LEU A 461 6.34 3.28 -16.88
N ASN A 462 5.16 3.40 -16.28
CA ASN A 462 3.96 2.71 -16.72
C ASN A 462 2.79 3.70 -16.76
N LEU A 463 2.26 3.96 -17.96
CA LEU A 463 1.12 4.86 -18.17
C LEU A 463 -0.25 4.15 -18.11
N LEU A 464 -0.23 2.84 -17.83
CA LEU A 464 -1.31 1.86 -17.87
C LEU A 464 -2.36 2.18 -18.93
#